data_AF-A0A2N0KJR5-F1
#
_entry.id   AF-A0A2N0KJR5-F1
#
_cell.length_a   1.000
_cell.length_b   1.000
_cell.length_c   1.000
_cell.angle_alpha   90.00
_cell.angle_beta   90.00
_cell.angle_gamma   90.00
#
_symmetry.space_group_name_H-M   'P 1'
#
loop_
_entity.id
_entity.type
_entity.pdbx_description
1 polymer ?
#
loop_
_entity_poly.entity_id
_entity_poly.type
_entity_poly.pdbx_seq_one_letter_code
_entity_poly.pdbx_strand_id
1 'polypeptide(L)'
;MTQIAAGKQARPVWSSQRIFIIASIAGVVGLGNIWRFPYMVGQNGGGTFIVAYAICIFAIGFPIMVLESSAGNLTDRGPVGTFRHLNKRWGPWIGWFLVALTVSIMSYYFVVTGWTLGYMVDAILGRLESFDDFTSGFSSLGYFFAVAILVLVVMSKGIEYLEK
;
A
#
# COMPACT_ATOMS: atom_id res chain seq x y z
N MET A 1 6.53 -1.83 -33.49
CA MET A 1 5.50 -2.05 -34.53
C MET A 1 4.28 -1.23 -34.16
N THR A 2 3.86 -0.40 -35.09
CA THR A 2 2.99 0.77 -34.96
C THR A 2 1.51 0.39 -35.06
N GLN A 3 0.70 0.76 -34.07
CA GLN A 3 -0.74 1.05 -34.22
C GLN A 3 -1.17 1.94 -33.03
N ILE A 4 -0.99 3.26 -33.15
CA ILE A 4 -1.66 4.22 -32.26
C ILE A 4 -3.08 4.38 -32.81
N ALA A 5 -4.00 3.58 -32.28
CA ALA A 5 -5.43 3.79 -32.49
C ALA A 5 -5.84 5.08 -31.77
N ALA A 6 -6.28 6.06 -32.55
CA ALA A 6 -6.73 7.37 -32.10
C ALA A 6 -7.82 7.26 -31.01
N GLY A 7 -7.58 7.95 -29.88
CA GLY A 7 -8.60 8.20 -28.85
C GLY A 7 -8.40 7.53 -27.49
N LYS A 8 -7.37 6.70 -27.30
CA LYS A 8 -7.03 6.13 -25.99
C LYS A 8 -5.65 6.62 -25.57
N GLN A 9 -5.57 7.42 -24.50
CA GLN A 9 -4.28 7.78 -23.89
C GLN A 9 -3.47 6.48 -23.70
N ALA A 10 -2.26 6.43 -24.24
CA ALA A 10 -1.37 5.31 -24.03
C ALA A 10 -1.17 5.14 -22.52
N ARG A 11 -1.32 3.90 -22.02
CA ARG A 11 -1.17 3.64 -20.58
C ARG A 11 0.24 4.08 -20.18
N PRO A 12 0.38 4.83 -19.08
CA PRO A 12 1.69 5.21 -18.59
C PRO A 12 2.54 3.97 -18.32
N VAL A 13 3.77 4.00 -18.81
CA VAL A 13 4.74 2.92 -18.66
C VAL A 13 5.80 3.34 -17.66
N TRP A 14 6.24 2.40 -16.83
CA TRP A 14 7.32 2.65 -15.88
C TRP A 14 8.59 3.11 -16.62
N SER A 15 9.19 4.19 -16.12
CA SER A 15 10.40 4.77 -16.70
C SER A 15 11.61 3.83 -16.67
N SER A 16 11.70 2.91 -15.69
CA SER A 16 12.73 1.87 -15.56
C SER A 16 12.26 0.66 -14.75
N GLN A 17 12.79 -0.53 -15.06
CA GLN A 17 12.58 -1.75 -14.28
C GLN A 17 13.06 -1.61 -12.82
N ARG A 18 14.13 -0.85 -12.57
CA ARG A 18 14.62 -0.64 -11.19
C ARG A 18 13.63 0.17 -10.37
N ILE A 19 13.02 1.19 -10.99
CA ILE A 19 12.00 2.04 -10.35
C ILE A 19 10.76 1.21 -10.05
N PHE A 20 10.34 0.35 -10.97
CA PHE A 20 9.25 -0.61 -10.73
C PHE A 20 9.53 -1.49 -9.49
N ILE A 21 10.70 -2.13 -9.42
CA ILE A 21 11.05 -3.01 -8.29
C ILE A 21 11.06 -2.23 -6.96
N ILE A 22 11.67 -1.04 -6.93
CA ILE A 22 11.73 -0.22 -5.72
C ILE A 22 10.32 0.22 -5.28
N ALA A 23 9.48 0.66 -6.22
CA ALA A 23 8.10 1.05 -5.94
C ALA A 23 7.28 -0.15 -5.41
N SER A 24 7.46 -1.34 -5.97
CA SER A 24 6.80 -2.57 -5.48
C SER A 24 7.25 -2.93 -4.06
N ILE A 25 8.55 -2.87 -3.76
CA ILE A 25 9.07 -3.14 -2.41
C ILE A 25 8.51 -2.13 -1.42
N ALA A 26 8.54 -0.83 -1.76
CA ALA A 26 8.02 0.23 -0.92
C ALA A 26 6.51 0.07 -0.62
N GLY A 27 5.73 -0.46 -1.57
CA GLY A 27 4.30 -0.73 -1.37
C GLY A 27 4.00 -1.94 -0.47
N VAL A 28 4.93 -2.89 -0.34
CA VAL A 28 4.75 -4.12 0.47
C VAL A 28 5.31 -3.97 1.88
N VAL A 29 6.35 -3.15 2.07
CA VAL A 29 6.91 -2.87 3.39
C VAL A 29 6.02 -1.87 4.12
N GLY A 30 5.47 -2.25 5.27
CA GLY A 30 4.57 -1.38 6.04
C GLY A 30 4.64 -1.58 7.54
N LEU A 31 3.83 -0.80 8.27
CA LEU A 31 3.72 -0.82 9.73
C LEU A 31 3.58 -2.24 10.30
N GLY A 32 2.78 -3.11 9.66
CA GLY A 32 2.60 -4.49 10.11
C GLY A 32 3.92 -5.27 10.30
N ASN A 33 4.92 -5.02 9.46
CA ASN A 33 6.23 -5.68 9.57
C ASN A 33 7.07 -5.11 10.73
N ILE A 34 6.80 -3.87 11.16
CA ILE A 34 7.55 -3.17 12.20
C ILE A 34 7.13 -3.64 13.60
N TRP A 35 5.83 -3.85 13.84
CA TRP A 35 5.33 -4.16 15.20
C TRP A 35 4.64 -5.52 15.28
N ARG A 36 3.71 -5.82 14.37
CA ARG A 36 2.90 -7.05 14.46
C ARG A 36 3.71 -8.30 14.20
N PHE A 37 4.61 -8.27 13.20
CA PHE A 37 5.48 -9.40 12.91
C PHE A 37 6.37 -9.79 14.11
N PRO A 38 7.19 -8.89 14.71
CA PRO A 38 8.03 -9.25 15.84
C PRO A 38 7.20 -9.65 17.07
N TYR A 39 6.03 -9.04 17.29
CA TYR A 39 5.10 -9.45 18.35
C TYR A 39 4.65 -10.90 18.17
N MET A 40 4.22 -11.28 16.96
CA MET A 40 3.78 -12.65 16.66
C MET A 40 4.94 -13.64 16.76
N VAL A 41 6.14 -13.27 16.30
CA VAL A 41 7.36 -14.08 16.49
C VAL A 41 7.60 -14.32 17.98
N GLY A 42 7.56 -13.28 18.80
CA GLY A 42 7.78 -13.38 20.25
C GLY A 42 6.77 -14.30 20.94
N GLN A 43 5.50 -14.26 20.55
CA GLN A 43 4.45 -15.08 21.16
C GLN A 43 4.37 -16.52 20.66
N ASN A 44 4.79 -16.79 19.41
CA ASN A 44 4.59 -18.09 18.76
C ASN A 44 5.85 -18.94 18.67
N GLY A 45 6.75 -18.83 19.65
CA GLY A 45 7.95 -19.68 19.72
C GLY A 45 9.14 -19.16 18.90
N GLY A 46 9.21 -17.86 18.63
CA GLY A 46 10.38 -17.18 18.10
C GLY A 46 10.83 -17.72 16.74
N GLY A 47 12.02 -18.32 16.70
CA GLY A 47 12.62 -18.84 15.48
C GLY A 47 11.78 -19.90 14.74
N THR A 48 11.04 -20.74 15.47
CA THR A 48 10.17 -21.77 14.85
C THR A 48 9.05 -21.13 14.04
N PHE A 49 8.46 -20.03 14.55
CA PHE A 49 7.46 -19.27 13.81
C PHE A 49 8.03 -18.67 12.53
N ILE A 50 9.28 -18.16 12.56
CA ILE A 50 9.93 -17.58 11.38
C ILE A 50 10.08 -18.63 10.28
N VAL A 51 10.48 -19.86 10.62
CA VAL A 51 10.61 -20.95 9.62
C VAL A 51 9.25 -21.31 9.03
N ALA A 52 8.23 -21.50 9.87
CA ALA A 52 6.87 -21.78 9.40
C ALA A 52 6.32 -20.64 8.52
N TYR A 53 6.55 -19.39 8.92
CA TYR A 53 6.18 -18.20 8.17
C TYR A 53 6.86 -18.14 6.80
N ALA A 54 8.16 -18.45 6.72
CA ALA A 54 8.89 -18.51 5.46
C ALA A 54 8.30 -19.58 4.51
N ILE A 55 7.99 -20.77 5.03
CA ILE A 55 7.35 -21.84 4.25
C ILE A 55 6.01 -21.36 3.69
N CYS A 56 5.17 -20.72 4.51
CA CYS A 56 3.88 -20.16 4.06
C CYS A 56 4.05 -19.07 3.00
N ILE A 57 5.06 -18.21 3.12
CA ILE A 57 5.35 -17.20 2.09
C ILE A 57 5.69 -17.88 0.76
N PHE A 58 6.59 -18.86 0.75
CA PHE A 58 6.97 -19.53 -0.49
C PHE A 58 5.85 -20.38 -1.08
N ALA A 59 5.05 -21.04 -0.23
CA ALA A 59 3.99 -21.93 -0.66
C ALA A 59 2.71 -21.20 -1.11
N ILE A 60 2.39 -20.04 -0.51
CA ILE A 60 1.12 -19.34 -0.73
C ILE A 60 1.36 -17.92 -1.25
N GLY A 61 2.18 -17.14 -0.54
CA GLY A 61 2.42 -15.73 -0.88
C GLY A 61 3.03 -15.54 -2.27
N PHE A 62 4.10 -16.29 -2.58
CA PHE A 62 4.80 -16.18 -3.84
C PHE A 62 3.93 -16.59 -5.05
N PRO A 63 3.23 -17.74 -5.05
CA PRO A 63 2.30 -18.08 -6.12
C PRO A 63 1.20 -17.05 -6.33
N ILE A 64 0.61 -16.51 -5.25
CA ILE A 64 -0.43 -15.47 -5.35
C ILE A 64 0.14 -14.20 -5.99
N MET A 65 1.34 -13.77 -5.60
CA MET A 65 2.00 -12.59 -6.18
C MET A 65 2.23 -12.76 -7.69
N VAL A 66 2.68 -13.94 -8.12
CA VAL A 66 2.86 -14.26 -9.55
C VAL A 66 1.53 -14.26 -10.30
N LEU A 67 0.48 -14.83 -9.71
CA LEU A 67 -0.87 -14.85 -10.28
C LEU A 67 -1.42 -13.43 -10.45
N GLU A 68 -1.33 -12.60 -9.42
CA GLU A 68 -1.81 -11.21 -9.45
C GLU A 68 -1.07 -10.38 -10.50
N SER A 69 0.26 -10.46 -10.51
CA SER A 69 1.10 -9.73 -11.47
C SER A 69 0.81 -10.18 -12.91
N SER A 70 0.68 -11.49 -13.13
CA SER A 70 0.38 -12.04 -14.45
C SER A 70 -1.02 -11.65 -14.92
N ALA A 71 -2.03 -11.69 -14.04
CA ALA A 71 -3.40 -11.28 -14.37
C ALA A 71 -3.50 -9.79 -14.71
N GLY A 72 -2.72 -8.94 -14.03
CA GLY A 72 -2.61 -7.51 -14.36
C GLY A 72 -2.01 -7.28 -15.75
N ASN A 73 -0.95 -8.02 -16.10
CA ASN A 73 -0.30 -7.94 -17.41
C ASN A 73 -1.16 -8.50 -18.54
N LEU A 74 -1.91 -9.58 -18.29
CA LEU A 74 -2.78 -10.21 -19.29
C LEU A 74 -3.99 -9.34 -19.68
N THR A 75 -4.53 -8.61 -18.71
CA THR A 75 -5.77 -7.84 -18.91
C THR A 75 -5.52 -6.37 -19.22
N ASP A 76 -4.31 -5.86 -18.97
CA ASP A 76 -3.91 -4.45 -19.06
C ASP A 76 -4.91 -3.50 -18.37
N ARG A 77 -5.46 -3.95 -17.24
CA ARG A 77 -6.51 -3.26 -16.50
C ARG A 77 -6.21 -3.22 -15.01
N GLY A 78 -6.81 -2.25 -14.33
CA GLY A 78 -6.85 -2.23 -12.87
C GLY A 78 -7.77 -3.31 -12.30
N PRO A 79 -7.84 -3.46 -10.97
CA PRO A 79 -8.49 -4.60 -10.30
C PRO A 79 -9.91 -4.88 -10.80
N VAL A 80 -10.77 -3.85 -10.87
CA VAL A 80 -12.15 -3.95 -11.37
C VAL A 80 -12.20 -4.45 -12.82
N GLY A 81 -11.29 -3.97 -13.67
CA GLY A 81 -11.23 -4.35 -15.07
C GLY A 81 -10.69 -5.76 -15.30
N THR A 82 -9.75 -6.21 -14.46
CA THR A 82 -9.20 -7.57 -14.45
C THR A 82 -10.29 -8.58 -14.11
N PHE A 83 -11.01 -8.38 -12.99
CA PHE A 83 -12.09 -9.28 -12.61
C PHE A 83 -13.27 -9.23 -13.60
N ARG A 84 -13.57 -8.07 -14.18
CA ARG A 84 -14.57 -7.96 -15.27
C ARG A 84 -14.19 -8.75 -16.51
N HIS A 85 -12.90 -8.86 -16.83
CA HIS A 85 -12.44 -9.67 -17.96
C HIS A 85 -12.65 -11.16 -17.70
N LEU A 86 -12.43 -11.62 -16.46
CA LEU A 86 -12.62 -13.01 -16.06
C LEU A 86 -14.11 -13.41 -16.00
N ASN A 87 -14.96 -12.56 -15.41
CA ASN A 87 -16.40 -12.80 -15.35
C ASN A 87 -17.16 -11.47 -15.51
N LYS A 88 -17.83 -11.30 -16.65
CA LYS A 88 -18.56 -10.05 -16.96
C LYS A 88 -19.69 -9.73 -16.00
N ARG A 89 -20.31 -10.73 -15.36
CA ARG A 89 -21.50 -10.56 -14.52
C ARG A 89 -21.17 -10.29 -13.06
N TRP A 90 -20.27 -11.09 -12.47
CA TRP A 90 -19.92 -11.00 -11.05
C TRP A 90 -18.55 -10.36 -10.79
N GLY A 91 -17.66 -10.40 -11.77
CA GLY A 91 -16.29 -9.87 -11.63
C GLY A 91 -16.20 -8.39 -11.25
N PRO A 92 -16.99 -7.48 -11.83
CA PRO A 92 -16.94 -6.07 -11.42
C PRO A 92 -17.27 -5.85 -9.95
N TRP A 93 -18.20 -6.60 -9.38
CA TRP A 93 -18.60 -6.50 -7.97
C TRP A 93 -17.47 -6.91 -7.04
N ILE A 94 -16.78 -8.01 -7.36
CA ILE A 94 -15.60 -8.47 -6.62
C ILE A 94 -14.48 -7.42 -6.69
N GLY A 95 -14.24 -6.86 -7.89
CA GLY A 95 -13.23 -5.83 -8.06
C GLY A 95 -13.54 -4.56 -7.25
N TRP A 96 -14.79 -4.10 -7.24
CA TRP A 96 -15.19 -2.95 -6.42
C TRP A 96 -15.13 -3.23 -4.93
N PHE A 97 -15.47 -4.46 -4.52
CA PHE A 97 -15.30 -4.90 -3.14
C PHE A 97 -13.84 -4.85 -2.68
N LEU A 98 -12.91 -5.30 -3.53
CA LEU A 98 -11.47 -5.20 -3.24
C LEU A 98 -11.01 -3.73 -3.13
N VAL A 99 -11.49 -2.86 -4.02
CA VAL A 99 -11.19 -1.42 -3.94
C VAL A 99 -11.72 -0.83 -2.63
N ALA A 100 -12.96 -1.14 -2.26
CA ALA A 100 -13.55 -0.68 -1.00
C ALA A 100 -12.76 -1.18 0.22
N LEU A 101 -12.38 -2.46 0.23
CA LEU A 101 -11.55 -3.04 1.29
C LEU A 101 -10.20 -2.33 1.41
N THR A 102 -9.53 -2.07 0.29
CA THR A 102 -8.25 -1.35 0.28
C THR A 102 -8.42 0.08 0.81
N VAL A 103 -9.47 0.79 0.42
CA VAL A 103 -9.76 2.15 0.93
C VAL A 103 -10.05 2.12 2.44
N SER A 104 -10.82 1.14 2.91
CA SER A 104 -11.12 0.97 4.34
C SER A 104 -9.86 0.67 5.17
N ILE A 105 -8.92 -0.11 4.65
CA ILE A 105 -7.65 -0.34 5.32
C ILE A 105 -6.82 0.95 5.31
N MET A 106 -6.74 1.63 4.16
CA MET A 106 -5.96 2.86 4.02
C MET A 106 -6.42 3.96 4.97
N SER A 107 -7.72 4.09 5.26
CA SER A 107 -8.21 5.11 6.20
C SER A 107 -7.63 4.96 7.61
N TYR A 108 -7.52 3.73 8.12
CA TYR A 108 -6.88 3.43 9.39
C TYR A 108 -5.37 3.73 9.35
N TYR A 109 -4.68 3.30 8.30
CA TYR A 109 -3.24 3.54 8.15
C TYR A 109 -2.91 5.04 8.08
N PHE A 110 -3.82 5.84 7.53
CA PHE A 110 -3.68 7.28 7.46
C PHE A 110 -3.62 7.95 8.84
N VAL A 111 -4.51 7.52 9.74
CA VAL A 111 -4.57 8.00 11.11
C VAL A 111 -3.31 7.62 11.89
N VAL A 112 -2.88 6.35 11.80
CA VAL A 112 -1.67 5.86 12.48
C VAL A 112 -0.41 6.58 11.98
N THR A 113 -0.34 6.87 10.68
CA THR A 113 0.77 7.64 10.10
C THR A 113 0.78 9.08 10.62
N GLY A 114 -0.40 9.70 10.78
CA GLY A 114 -0.55 11.01 11.43
C GLY A 114 0.02 11.03 12.84
N TRP A 115 -0.31 10.03 13.66
CA TRP A 115 0.25 9.90 15.01
C TRP A 115 1.77 9.72 14.98
N THR A 116 2.27 8.87 14.10
CA THR A 116 3.71 8.61 13.96
C THR A 116 4.46 9.90 13.59
N LEU A 117 3.91 10.70 12.67
CA LEU A 117 4.49 11.99 12.29
C LEU A 117 4.48 12.99 13.46
N GLY A 118 3.37 13.07 14.20
CA GLY A 118 3.27 13.95 15.37
C GLY A 118 4.31 13.61 16.44
N TYR A 119 4.41 12.33 16.79
CA TYR A 119 5.42 11.83 17.73
C TYR A 119 6.85 12.07 17.24
N MET A 120 7.11 11.96 15.94
CA MET A 120 8.42 12.29 15.38
C MET A 120 8.76 13.77 15.59
N VAL A 121 7.81 14.67 15.33
CA VAL A 121 8.00 16.12 15.51
C VAL A 121 8.20 16.46 16.98
N ASP A 122 7.38 15.91 17.87
CA ASP A 122 7.49 16.18 19.30
C ASP A 122 8.78 15.60 19.92
N ALA A 123 9.27 14.46 19.40
CA ALA A 123 10.58 13.92 19.76
C ALA A 123 11.73 14.83 19.33
N ILE A 124 11.68 15.40 18.11
CA ILE A 124 12.69 16.34 17.62
C ILE A 124 12.67 17.65 18.44
N LEU A 125 11.48 18.08 18.87
CA LEU A 125 11.29 19.31 19.65
C LEU A 125 11.50 19.10 21.16
N GLY A 126 11.78 17.87 21.61
CA GLY A 126 12.06 17.53 23.00
C GLY A 126 10.85 17.59 23.93
N ARG A 127 9.62 17.55 23.38
CA ARG A 127 8.35 17.71 24.11
C ARG A 127 7.47 16.46 24.02
N LEU A 128 7.97 15.36 24.56
CA LEU A 128 7.26 14.08 24.52
C LEU A 128 6.05 14.09 25.46
N GLU A 129 4.87 14.28 24.89
CA GLU A 129 3.59 14.13 25.59
C GLU A 129 3.19 12.66 25.65
N SER A 130 2.31 12.32 26.61
CA SER A 130 1.75 10.98 26.69
C SER A 130 0.77 10.72 25.53
N PHE A 131 0.51 9.45 25.20
CA PHE A 131 -0.43 9.10 24.12
C PHE A 131 -1.85 9.58 24.39
N ASP A 132 -2.27 9.54 25.64
CA ASP A 132 -3.60 10.01 26.04
C ASP A 132 -3.71 11.53 25.87
N ASP A 133 -2.68 12.28 26.25
CA ASP A 133 -2.64 13.74 26.08
C ASP A 133 -2.61 14.12 24.59
N PHE A 134 -1.80 13.42 23.79
CA PHE A 134 -1.68 13.67 22.36
C PHE A 134 -2.97 13.38 21.58
N THR A 135 -3.68 12.31 21.95
CA THR A 135 -4.91 11.88 21.23
C THR A 135 -6.17 12.56 21.73
N SER A 136 -6.21 13.01 22.97
CA SER A 136 -7.36 13.76 23.52
C SER A 136 -7.48 15.17 22.95
N GLY A 137 -6.36 15.76 22.48
CA GLY A 137 -6.32 17.08 21.87
C GLY A 137 -6.61 17.11 20.37
N PHE A 138 -6.81 18.32 19.84
CA PHE A 138 -6.94 18.58 18.39
C PHE A 138 -5.63 18.41 17.61
N SER A 139 -4.50 18.24 18.29
CA SER A 139 -3.17 18.01 17.68
C SER A 139 -3.17 16.79 16.76
N SER A 140 -3.81 15.69 17.20
CA SER A 140 -3.92 14.45 16.42
C SER A 140 -4.66 14.65 15.09
N LEU A 141 -5.76 15.42 15.09
CA LEU A 141 -6.50 15.83 13.91
C LEU A 141 -5.66 16.72 12.98
N GLY A 142 -4.89 17.65 13.55
CA GLY A 142 -3.97 18.49 12.79
C GLY A 142 -2.95 17.66 12.01
N TYR A 143 -2.31 16.69 12.66
CA TYR A 143 -1.35 15.80 12.00
C TYR A 143 -2.00 14.87 10.97
N PHE A 144 -3.25 14.44 11.18
CA PHE A 144 -4.01 13.69 10.17
C PHE A 144 -4.16 14.51 8.87
N PHE A 145 -4.59 15.78 8.97
CA PHE A 145 -4.70 16.64 7.79
C PHE A 145 -3.35 17.00 7.19
N ALA A 146 -2.31 17.17 8.02
CA ALA A 146 -0.95 17.39 7.52
C ALA A 146 -0.45 16.20 6.67
N VAL A 147 -0.67 14.97 7.13
CA VAL A 147 -0.37 13.76 6.33
C VAL A 147 -1.26 13.68 5.09
N ALA A 148 -2.53 14.11 5.17
CA ALA A 148 -3.45 14.18 4.02
C ALA A 148 -2.90 15.04 2.91
N ILE A 149 -2.52 16.27 3.27
CA ILE A 149 -1.93 17.24 2.36
C ILE A 149 -0.60 16.72 1.83
N LEU A 150 0.26 16.17 2.69
CA LEU A 150 1.55 15.63 2.28
C LEU A 150 1.38 14.52 1.23
N VAL A 151 0.49 13.55 1.47
CA VAL A 151 0.24 12.45 0.52
C VAL A 151 -0.34 13.00 -0.79
N LEU A 152 -1.27 13.95 -0.73
CA LEU A 152 -1.81 14.57 -1.95
C LEU A 152 -0.74 15.31 -2.75
N VAL A 153 0.17 16.03 -2.09
CA VAL A 153 1.30 16.71 -2.74
C VAL A 153 2.27 15.69 -3.35
N VAL A 154 2.58 14.61 -2.62
CA VAL A 154 3.46 13.54 -3.11
C VAL A 154 2.82 12.82 -4.29
N MET A 155 1.51 12.54 -4.26
CA MET A 155 0.82 11.89 -5.37
C MET A 155 0.75 12.79 -6.60
N SER A 156 0.38 14.07 -6.43
CA SER A 156 0.28 15.01 -7.55
C SER A 156 1.63 15.25 -8.24
N LYS A 157 2.72 15.35 -7.48
CA LYS A 157 4.07 15.56 -8.05
C LYS A 157 4.77 14.28 -8.44
N GLY A 158 4.55 13.19 -7.72
CA GLY A 158 5.30 11.94 -7.86
C GLY A 158 4.89 11.10 -9.05
N ILE A 159 3.63 11.19 -9.50
CA ILE A 159 3.13 10.42 -10.65
C ILE A 159 3.86 10.83 -11.93
N GLU A 160 4.08 12.13 -12.13
CA GLU A 160 4.76 12.66 -13.33
C GLU A 160 6.21 12.18 -13.49
N TYR A 161 6.90 11.82 -12.40
CA TYR A 161 8.28 11.32 -12.46
C TYR A 161 8.36 9.79 -12.68
N LEU A 162 7.28 9.06 -12.41
CA LEU A 162 7.24 7.60 -12.51
C LEU A 162 6.79 7.13 -13.90
N GLU A 163 5.98 7.95 -14.56
CA GLU A 163 5.37 7.67 -15.86
C GLU A 163 6.22 8.26 -17.01
N LYS A 164 6.41 7.47 -18.06
CA LYS A 164 7.10 7.87 -19.30
C LYS A 164 6.10 8.11 -20.43
#